data_AF-A0A6N6SJF4-F1
#
_entry.id   AF-A0A6N6SJF4-F1
#
_cell.length_a   1.000
_cell.length_b   1.000
_cell.length_c   1.000
_cell.angle_alpha   90.00
_cell.angle_beta   90.00
_cell.angle_gamma   90.00
#
_symmetry.space_group_name_H-M   'P 1'
#
loop_
_entity.id
_entity.type
_entity.pdbx_description
1 polymer ?
#
loop_
_entity_poly.entity_id
_entity_poly.type
_entity_poly.pdbx_seq_one_letter_code
_entity_poly.pdbx_strand_id
1 'polypeptide(L)' 'MRYDWILDVLTDLRAFSQTNGLKTLATQLEETLRVAETEIVRLRDDPGALRVADPGGTAGGAQTGGG' A
#
# COMPACT_ATOMS: atom_id res chain seq x y z
N MET A 1 -11.57 5.50 5.71
CA MET A 1 -11.28 5.88 7.12
C MET A 1 -10.22 5.02 7.81
N ARG A 2 -10.10 3.70 7.56
CA ARG A 2 -9.17 2.83 8.32
C ARG A 2 -7.69 3.26 8.23
N TYR A 3 -7.26 3.75 7.08
CA TYR A 3 -5.86 4.04 6.80
C TYR A 3 -5.57 5.52 6.54
N ASP A 4 -6.59 6.38 6.47
CA ASP A 4 -6.42 7.75 5.97
C ASP A 4 -5.68 8.64 6.98
N TRP A 5 -5.80 8.31 8.28
CA TRP A 5 -5.12 9.02 9.37
C TRP A 5 -3.58 9.00 9.23
N ILE A 6 -3.00 8.00 8.54
CA ILE A 6 -1.55 7.94 8.35
C ILE A 6 -1.06 9.03 7.39
N LEU A 7 -1.90 9.45 6.43
CA LEU A 7 -1.54 10.51 5.48
C LEU A 7 -1.42 11.86 6.19
N ASP A 8 -2.31 12.13 7.15
CA ASP A 8 -2.23 13.31 7.99
C ASP A 8 -0.94 13.30 8.83
N VAL A 9 -0.63 12.18 9.49
CA VAL A 9 0.59 12.01 10.29
C VAL A 9 1.85 12.19 9.45
N LEU A 10 1.92 11.57 8.27
CA LEU A 10 3.09 11.69 7.39
C LEU A 10 3.25 13.13 6.85
N THR A 11 2.13 13.81 6.61
CA THR A 11 2.13 15.23 6.20
C THR A 11 2.66 16.13 7.31
N ASP A 12 2.22 15.91 8.56
CA ASP A 12 2.70 16.65 9.72
C ASP A 12 4.19 16.44 9.96
N LEU A 13 4.66 15.19 9.87
CA LEU A 13 6.08 14.87 10.02
C LEU A 13 6.93 15.49 8.90
N ARG A 14 6.41 15.57 7.67
CA ARG A 14 7.09 16.24 6.56
C ARG A 14 7.22 17.73 6.84
N ALA A 15 6.14 18.38 7.25
CA ALA A 15 6.13 19.81 7.60
C ALA A 15 7.07 20.13 8.76
N PHE A 16 7.06 19.29 9.80
CA PHE A 16 8.02 19.37 10.90
C PHE A 16 9.46 19.27 10.40
N SER A 17 9.75 18.28 9.55
CA SER A 17 11.09 18.06 8.99
C SER A 17 11.59 19.25 8.17
N GLN A 18 10.71 19.83 7.33
CA GLN A 18 11.02 21.04 6.56
C GLN A 18 11.32 22.24 7.46
N THR A 19 10.49 22.45 8.47
CA THR A 19 10.63 23.56 9.43
C THR A 19 11.95 23.47 10.21
N ASN A 20 12.42 22.24 10.50
CA ASN A 20 13.64 22.00 11.27
C ASN A 20 14.89 21.76 10.40
N GLY A 21 14.82 21.97 9.08
CA GLY A 21 15.97 21.80 8.19
C GLY A 21 16.41 20.34 7.98
N LEU A 22 15.58 19.37 8.36
CA LEU A 22 15.83 17.93 8.19
C LEU A 22 15.53 17.50 6.74
N LYS A 23 16.29 18.03 5.77
CA LYS A 23 16.01 17.92 4.33
C LYS A 23 15.86 16.47 3.84
N THR A 24 16.80 15.60 4.20
CA THR A 24 16.76 14.18 3.81
C THR A 24 15.50 13.49 4.33
N LEU A 25 15.12 13.78 5.58
CA LEU A 25 13.91 13.22 6.19
C LEU A 25 12.66 13.72 5.48
N ALA A 26 12.58 15.03 5.19
CA ALA A 26 11.46 15.60 4.44
C ALA A 26 11.30 14.97 3.04
N THR A 27 12.41 14.72 2.34
CA THR A 27 12.39 14.03 1.03
C THR A 27 11.90 12.59 1.16
N GLN A 28 12.38 11.84 2.15
CA GLN A 28 11.93 10.46 2.37
C GLN A 28 10.46 10.39 2.75
N LEU A 29 9.97 11.33 3.56
CA LEU A 29 8.56 11.42 3.94
C LEU A 29 7.66 11.77 2.75
N GLU A 30 8.15 12.57 1.79
CA GLU A 30 7.42 12.85 0.54
C GLU A 30 7.27 11.58 -0.33
N GLU A 31 8.33 10.79 -0.48
CA GLU A 31 8.21 9.51 -1.21
C GLU A 31 7.33 8.51 -0.46
N THR A 32 7.41 8.49 0.88
CA THR A 32 6.57 7.64 1.73
C THR A 32 5.08 7.99 1.58
N LEU A 33 4.74 9.29 1.50
CA LEU A 33 3.38 9.75 1.23
C LEU A 33 2.84 9.19 -0.08
N ARG A 34 3.62 9.24 -1.17
CA ARG A 34 3.19 8.70 -2.49
C ARG A 34 2.93 7.20 -2.46
N VAL A 35 3.78 6.44 -1.77
CA VAL A 35 3.59 5.00 -1.59
C VAL A 35 2.30 4.74 -0.80
N ALA A 36 2.11 5.43 0.33
CA ALA A 36 0.92 5.28 1.17
C ALA A 36 -0.37 5.63 0.42
N GLU A 37 -0.39 6.73 -0.34
CA GLU A 37 -1.53 7.10 -1.20
C GLU A 37 -1.87 6.00 -2.19
N THR A 38 -0.87 5.45 -2.89
CA THR A 38 -1.05 4.38 -3.87
C THR A 38 -1.63 3.12 -3.23
N GLU A 39 -1.10 2.70 -2.08
CA GLU A 39 -1.56 1.50 -1.39
C GLU A 39 -2.97 1.68 -0.80
N ILE A 40 -3.26 2.84 -0.22
CA ILE A 40 -4.58 3.13 0.35
C ILE A 40 -5.65 3.20 -0.74
N VAL A 41 -5.35 3.80 -1.90
CA VAL A 41 -6.26 3.80 -3.05
C VAL A 41 -6.53 2.37 -3.53
N ARG A 42 -5.48 1.55 -3.69
CA ARG A 42 -5.62 0.13 -4.07
C ARG A 42 -6.49 -0.67 -3.09
N LEU A 43 -6.30 -0.47 -1.78
CA LEU A 43 -7.08 -1.15 -0.74
C LEU A 43 -8.54 -0.69 -0.69
N ARG A 44 -8.85 0.53 -1.15
CA ARG A 44 -10.22 1.03 -1.27
C ARG A 44 -10.94 0.41 -2.47
N ASP A 45 -10.24 0.28 -3.60
CA ASP A 45 -10.80 -0.27 -4.84
C ASP A 45 -10.92 -1.80 -4.80
N ASP A 46 -10.02 -2.49 -4.08
CA ASP A 46 -10.05 -3.93 -3.95
C ASP A 46 -9.69 -4.38 -2.51
N PRO A 47 -10.66 -4.45 -1.59
CA PRO A 47 -10.42 -4.93 -0.22
C PRO A 47 -10.00 -6.42 -0.16
N GLY A 48 -10.01 -7.13 -1.29
CA GLY A 48 -9.54 -8.51 -1.43
C GLY A 48 -8.11 -8.65 -1.96
N ALA A 49 -7.50 -7.58 -2.48
CA ALA A 49 -6.21 -7.63 -3.18
C ALA A 49 -5.03 -8.06 -2.29
N LEU A 50 -5.14 -7.91 -0.97
CA LEU A 50 -4.15 -8.46 -0.03
C LEU A 50 -4.17 -10.00 0.02
N ARG A 51 -5.21 -10.65 -0.50
CA ARG A 51 -5.33 -12.13 -0.56
C ARG A 51 -4.72 -12.73 -1.83
N VAL A 52 -4.39 -11.94 -2.84
CA VAL A 52 -3.81 -12.41 -4.11
C VAL A 52 -2.31 -12.14 -4.14
N ALA A 53 -1.63 -12.52 -3.06
CA ALA A 53 -0.19 -12.75 -3.06
C ALA A 53 0.08 -14.17 -2.56
N ASP A 54 -0.64 -15.14 -3.12
CA ASP A 54 -0.29 -16.55 -3.03
C ASP A 54 0.38 -16.96 -4.36
N PRO A 55 1.71 -17.12 -4.42
CA PRO A 55 2.38 -17.62 -5.61
C PRO A 55 2.29 -19.16 -5.75
N GLY A 56 1.36 -19.84 -5.08
CA GLY A 56 1.30 -21.30 -5.01
C GLY A 56 -0.13 -21.84 -4.86
N GLY A 57 -0.97 -21.68 -5.90
CA GLY A 57 -2.37 -22.12 -5.86
C GLY A 57 -2.86 -22.87 -7.10
N THR A 58 -2.33 -24.08 -7.33
CA THR A 58 -3.08 -25.26 -7.81
C THR A 58 -3.80 -25.18 -9.17
N ALA A 59 -3.08 -25.50 -10.26
CA ALA A 59 -3.68 -26.15 -11.43
C ALA A 59 -3.58 -27.68 -11.29
N GLY A 60 -4.27 -28.23 -10.29
CA GLY A 60 -4.50 -29.67 -10.14
C GLY A 60 -5.98 -29.95 -10.32
N GLY A 61 -6.38 -30.54 -11.46
CA GLY A 61 -7.76 -30.95 -11.68
C GLY A 61 -8.20 -31.07 -13.14
N ALA A 62 -7.48 -31.81 -13.97
CA ALA A 62 -8.08 -32.35 -15.19
C ALA A 62 -8.80 -33.66 -14.83
N GLN A 63 -10.10 -33.52 -14.58
CA GLN A 63 -11.02 -34.60 -14.26
C GLN A 63 -11.37 -35.40 -15.52
N THR A 64 -11.51 -36.70 -15.30
CA THR A 64 -11.87 -37.81 -16.17
C THR A 64 -13.28 -37.72 -16.79
N GLY A 65 -13.48 -38.36 -17.95
CA GLY A 65 -14.75 -38.80 -18.54
C GLY A 65 -14.66 -38.78 -20.07
N GLY A 66 -14.85 -39.84 -20.84
CA GLY A 66 -15.73 -41.00 -20.70
C GLY A 66 -16.71 -40.98 -21.88
N GLY A 67 -16.44 -41.76 -22.93
CA GLY A 67 -17.27 -41.87 -24.15
C GLY A 67 -16.54 -42.58 -25.28
#